data_AF-A0A7Z9F229-F1
#
_entry.id   AF-A0A7Z9F229-F1
#
_cell.length_a   1.000
_cell.length_b   1.000
_cell.length_c   1.000
_cell.angle_alpha   90.00
_cell.angle_beta   90.00
_cell.angle_gamma   90.00
#
_symmetry.space_group_name_H-M   'P 1'
#
loop_
_entity.id
_entity.type
_entity.pdbx_description
1 polymer ?
#
loop_
_entity_poly.entity_id
_entity_poly.type
_entity_poly.pdbx_seq_one_letter_code
_entity_poly.pdbx_strand_id
1 'polypeptide(L)'
;MLVEKLEDILPRDNFELRTDRRKAIRQAARSVLPNATETKIFTTANVRSWRHFIEMRGAIYADWEIRYLALEVLDLLQKEAPLLFGDFEISALPDGTRIAVPEYSKV
;
A
#
# COMPACT_ATOMS: atom_id res chain seq x y z
N MET A 1 22.67 -15.67 -9.85
CA MET A 1 21.63 -14.67 -9.50
C MET A 1 22.17 -13.25 -9.77
N LEU A 2 21.33 -12.23 -10.07
CA LEU A 2 21.80 -10.86 -10.36
C LEU A 2 22.63 -10.25 -9.21
N VAL A 3 22.27 -10.57 -7.96
CA VAL A 3 23.01 -10.16 -6.76
C VAL A 3 24.45 -10.70 -6.75
N GLU A 4 24.65 -11.97 -7.10
CA GLU A 4 25.99 -12.60 -7.14
C GLU A 4 26.86 -11.92 -8.20
N LYS A 5 26.31 -11.66 -9.40
CA LYS A 5 27.06 -10.93 -10.43
C LYS A 5 27.43 -9.51 -10.00
N LEU A 6 26.55 -8.82 -9.27
CA LEU A 6 26.84 -7.50 -8.73
C LEU A 6 27.87 -7.55 -7.59
N GLU A 7 27.96 -8.64 -6.83
CA GLU A 7 29.03 -8.86 -5.85
C GLU A 7 30.41 -8.99 -6.51
N ASP A 8 30.49 -9.52 -7.73
CA ASP A 8 31.77 -9.61 -8.45
C ASP A 8 32.15 -8.29 -9.14
N ILE A 9 31.15 -7.51 -9.61
CA ILE A 9 31.37 -6.28 -10.39
C ILE A 9 31.63 -5.06 -9.50
N LEU A 10 30.98 -4.94 -8.34
CA LEU A 10 31.12 -3.76 -7.48
C LEU A 10 32.39 -3.82 -6.62
N PRO A 11 33.40 -2.95 -6.85
CA PRO A 11 34.65 -2.96 -6.12
C PRO A 11 34.44 -2.59 -4.65
N ARG A 12 35.25 -3.16 -3.77
CA ARG A 12 35.13 -2.97 -2.32
C ARG A 12 35.58 -1.58 -1.89
N ASP A 13 36.57 -1.02 -2.58
CA ASP A 13 37.26 0.21 -2.21
C ASP A 13 36.38 1.47 -2.38
N ASN A 14 35.26 1.33 -3.10
CA ASN A 14 34.27 2.40 -3.26
C ASN A 14 33.36 2.58 -2.04
N PHE A 15 33.50 1.75 -0.99
CA PHE A 15 32.60 1.75 0.18
C PHE A 15 33.38 1.68 1.48
N GLU A 16 33.10 2.61 2.40
CA GLU A 16 33.71 2.65 3.74
C GLU A 16 33.29 1.46 4.61
N LEU A 17 32.02 1.06 4.53
CA LEU A 17 31.45 -0.04 5.31
C LEU A 17 30.95 -1.18 4.42
N ARG A 18 31.18 -2.42 4.87
CA ARG A 18 30.64 -3.64 4.23
C ARG A 18 29.11 -3.61 4.10
N THR A 19 28.43 -2.97 5.05
CA THR A 19 26.97 -2.82 5.04
C THR A 19 26.48 -1.96 3.89
N ASP A 20 27.23 -0.93 3.51
CA ASP A 20 26.82 0.03 2.48
C ASP A 20 27.01 -0.57 1.10
N ARG A 21 28.10 -1.31 0.88
CA ARG A 21 28.28 -2.14 -0.31
C ARG A 21 27.12 -3.13 -0.49
N ARG A 22 26.71 -3.82 0.58
CA ARG A 22 25.59 -4.77 0.53
C ARG A 22 24.25 -4.07 0.23
N LYS A 23 24.03 -2.86 0.73
CA LYS A 23 22.85 -2.05 0.39
C LYS A 23 22.85 -1.67 -1.09
N ALA A 24 23.97 -1.17 -1.62
CA ALA A 24 24.10 -0.77 -3.03
C ALA A 24 23.80 -1.93 -4.00
N ILE A 25 24.38 -3.11 -3.73
CA ILE A 25 24.14 -4.32 -4.54
C ILE A 25 22.65 -4.69 -4.54
N ARG A 26 22.00 -4.70 -3.36
CA ARG A 26 20.58 -5.06 -3.25
C ARG A 26 19.67 -4.02 -3.89
N GLN A 27 19.99 -2.74 -3.82
CA GLN A 27 19.22 -1.68 -4.47
C GLN A 27 19.30 -1.80 -6.00
N ALA A 28 20.49 -2.03 -6.56
CA ALA A 28 20.66 -2.28 -7.98
C ALA A 28 19.90 -3.55 -8.42
N ALA A 29 19.97 -4.62 -7.63
CA ALA A 29 19.24 -5.86 -7.92
C ALA A 29 17.71 -5.70 -7.85
N ARG A 30 17.17 -4.75 -7.07
CA ARG A 30 15.72 -4.49 -7.03
C ARG A 30 15.16 -3.91 -8.33
N SER A 31 16.00 -3.40 -9.23
CA SER A 31 15.56 -2.83 -10.52
C SER A 31 14.85 -3.82 -11.44
N VAL A 32 15.05 -5.13 -11.23
CA VAL A 32 14.41 -6.18 -12.03
C VAL A 32 13.21 -6.82 -11.33
N LEU A 33 12.86 -6.37 -10.12
CA LEU A 33 11.70 -6.90 -9.41
C LEU A 33 10.41 -6.38 -10.06
N PRO A 34 9.39 -7.25 -10.24
CA PRO A 34 8.11 -6.83 -10.79
C PRO A 34 7.33 -5.95 -9.80
N ASN A 35 6.40 -5.16 -10.31
CA ASN A 35 5.52 -4.31 -9.49
C ASN A 35 4.70 -5.13 -8.46
N ALA A 36 4.35 -6.37 -8.78
CA ALA A 36 3.61 -7.30 -7.91
C ALA A 36 4.48 -7.90 -6.77
N THR A 37 5.68 -7.39 -6.53
CA THR A 37 6.50 -7.82 -5.39
C THR A 37 5.84 -7.38 -4.10
N GLU A 38 5.53 -8.34 -3.21
CA GLU A 38 4.94 -8.06 -1.91
C GLU A 38 5.77 -7.03 -1.13
N THR A 39 5.09 -6.05 -0.55
CA THR A 39 5.67 -5.09 0.39
C THR A 39 4.86 -5.06 1.67
N LYS A 40 5.52 -4.79 2.79
CA LYS A 40 4.88 -4.65 4.10
C LYS A 40 5.07 -3.23 4.58
N ILE A 41 3.98 -2.58 4.98
CA ILE A 41 3.98 -1.19 5.43
C ILE A 41 3.18 -1.05 6.73
N PHE A 42 3.66 -0.19 7.61
CA PHE A 42 2.93 0.27 8.78
C PHE A 42 2.47 1.71 8.53
N THR A 43 1.17 1.95 8.65
CA THR A 43 0.57 3.24 8.32
C THR A 43 -0.20 3.79 9.52
N THR A 44 0.05 5.04 9.87
CA THR A 44 -0.70 5.79 10.87
C THR A 44 -1.33 7.01 10.21
N ALA A 45 -2.60 7.29 10.50
CA ALA A 45 -3.27 8.49 10.02
C ALA A 45 -4.32 8.96 11.04
N ASN A 46 -4.64 10.25 11.00
CA ASN A 46 -5.76 10.78 11.77
C ASN A 46 -7.10 10.40 11.11
N VAL A 47 -8.21 10.64 11.83
CA VAL A 47 -9.56 10.30 11.36
C VAL A 47 -9.89 10.95 10.00
N ARG A 48 -9.56 12.24 9.83
CA ARG A 48 -9.84 12.96 8.58
C ARG A 48 -9.10 12.36 7.40
N SER A 49 -7.83 12.00 7.59
CA SER A 49 -7.00 11.35 6.57
C SER A 49 -7.53 9.96 6.23
N TRP A 50 -7.97 9.18 7.22
CA TRP A 50 -8.59 7.86 6.96
C TRP A 50 -9.87 7.98 6.16
N ARG A 51 -10.75 8.91 6.54
CA ARG A 51 -12.01 9.15 5.81
C ARG A 51 -11.73 9.54 4.35
N HIS A 52 -10.82 10.49 4.12
CA HIS A 52 -10.44 10.88 2.76
C HIS A 52 -9.81 9.73 1.96
N PHE A 53 -8.96 8.92 2.60
CA PHE A 53 -8.39 7.73 1.96
C PHE A 53 -9.47 6.74 1.53
N ILE A 54 -10.44 6.44 2.41
CA ILE A 54 -11.56 5.53 2.11
C ILE A 54 -12.42 6.10 0.99
N GLU A 55 -12.73 7.40 0.99
CA GLU A 55 -13.54 8.03 -0.04
C GLU A 55 -12.86 7.99 -1.42
N MET A 56 -11.54 8.25 -1.47
CA MET A 56 -10.78 8.24 -2.73
C MET A 56 -10.42 6.83 -3.23
N ARG A 57 -10.16 5.88 -2.32
CA ARG A 57 -9.64 4.55 -2.66
C ARG A 57 -10.69 3.45 -2.60
N GLY A 58 -11.75 3.63 -1.83
CA GLY A 58 -12.91 2.73 -1.78
C GLY A 58 -13.90 2.92 -2.94
N ALA A 59 -13.72 3.96 -3.76
CA ALA A 59 -14.61 4.27 -4.88
C ALA A 59 -14.44 3.33 -6.07
N ILE A 60 -15.47 3.25 -6.91
CA ILE A 60 -15.54 2.35 -8.09
C ILE A 60 -14.43 2.60 -9.12
N TYR A 61 -13.93 3.83 -9.22
CA TYR A 61 -12.88 4.21 -10.17
C TYR A 61 -11.46 3.94 -9.66
N ALA A 62 -11.30 3.57 -8.39
CA ALA A 62 -10.00 3.21 -7.83
C ALA A 62 -9.57 1.82 -8.34
N ASP A 63 -8.25 1.59 -8.44
CA ASP A 63 -7.72 0.27 -8.74
C ASP A 63 -8.24 -0.78 -7.73
N TRP A 64 -8.51 -2.00 -8.20
CA TRP A 64 -9.17 -3.02 -7.38
C TRP A 64 -8.33 -3.45 -6.17
N GLU A 65 -6.99 -3.46 -6.27
CA GLU A 65 -6.11 -3.89 -5.16
C GLU A 65 -6.18 -2.88 -4.01
N ILE A 66 -6.04 -1.59 -4.32
CA ILE A 66 -6.10 -0.54 -3.29
C ILE A 66 -7.51 -0.35 -2.75
N ARG A 67 -8.53 -0.64 -3.57
CA ARG A 67 -9.94 -0.63 -3.15
C ARG A 67 -10.24 -1.72 -2.15
N TYR A 68 -9.76 -2.94 -2.41
CA TYR A 68 -9.85 -4.04 -1.46
C TYR A 68 -9.20 -3.66 -0.13
N LEU A 69 -7.98 -3.10 -0.15
CA LEU A 69 -7.31 -2.61 1.05
C LEU A 69 -8.14 -1.54 1.79
N ALA A 70 -8.69 -0.56 1.07
CA ALA A 70 -9.49 0.50 1.67
C ALA A 70 -10.74 -0.02 2.37
N LEU A 71 -11.38 -1.04 1.81
CA LEU A 71 -12.56 -1.67 2.39
C LEU A 71 -12.25 -2.50 3.63
N GLU A 72 -11.17 -3.29 3.61
CA GLU A 72 -10.73 -4.02 4.80
C GLU A 72 -10.37 -3.05 5.95
N VAL A 73 -9.77 -1.91 5.61
CA VAL A 73 -9.53 -0.83 6.58
C VAL A 73 -10.83 -0.24 7.09
N LEU A 74 -11.81 0.03 6.22
CA LEU A 74 -13.12 0.54 6.63
C LEU A 74 -13.84 -0.44 7.55
N ASP A 75 -13.85 -1.74 7.22
CA ASP A 75 -14.47 -2.81 8.02
C ASP A 75 -13.89 -2.87 9.44
N LEU A 76 -12.58 -2.63 9.60
CA LEU A 76 -11.94 -2.54 10.91
C LEU A 76 -12.29 -1.23 11.63
N LEU A 77 -12.24 -0.10 10.93
CA LEU A 77 -12.52 1.22 11.52
C LEU A 77 -13.98 1.39 11.94
N GLN A 78 -14.93 0.76 11.25
CA GLN A 78 -16.34 0.74 11.64
C GLN A 78 -16.57 -0.04 12.93
N LYS A 79 -15.76 -1.09 13.19
CA LYS A 79 -15.82 -1.85 14.45
C LYS A 79 -15.21 -1.07 15.61
N GLU A 80 -14.06 -0.43 15.38
CA GLU A 80 -13.33 0.31 16.41
C GLU A 80 -13.96 1.68 16.74
N ALA A 81 -14.47 2.38 15.72
CA ALA A 81 -14.97 3.75 15.84
C ALA A 81 -16.24 3.98 15.00
N PRO A 82 -17.36 3.30 15.31
CA PRO A 82 -18.60 3.36 14.51
C PRO A 82 -19.16 4.77 14.35
N LEU A 83 -19.05 5.62 15.37
CA LEU A 83 -19.52 7.02 15.31
C LEU A 83 -18.77 7.88 14.28
N LEU A 84 -17.56 7.47 13.88
CA LEU A 84 -16.71 8.23 12.97
C LEU A 84 -16.71 7.71 11.53
N PHE A 85 -17.14 6.46 11.31
CA PHE A 85 -17.08 5.77 10.01
C PHE A 85 -18.38 5.06 9.61
N GLY A 86 -19.42 5.12 10.44
CA GLY A 86 -20.70 4.45 10.20
C GLY A 86 -21.53 5.06 9.08
N ASP A 87 -21.17 6.24 8.59
CA ASP A 87 -21.78 6.92 7.44
C ASP A 87 -21.28 6.40 6.08
N PHE A 88 -20.32 5.48 6.07
CA PHE A 88 -19.91 4.78 4.85
C PHE A 88 -20.69 3.47 4.70
N GLU A 89 -21.36 3.29 3.57
CA GLU A 89 -21.99 2.03 3.19
C GLU A 89 -21.05 1.20 2.31
N ILE A 90 -21.05 -0.11 2.51
CA ILE A 90 -20.32 -1.04 1.65
C ILE A 90 -21.31 -1.69 0.69
N SER A 91 -21.15 -1.43 -0.61
CA SER A 91 -22.00 -1.97 -1.66
C SER A 91 -21.25 -3.00 -2.50
N ALA A 92 -21.92 -4.10 -2.84
CA ALA A 92 -21.39 -5.13 -3.72
C ALA A 92 -21.73 -4.80 -5.19
N LEU A 93 -20.75 -4.96 -6.07
CA LEU A 93 -20.89 -4.80 -7.51
C LEU A 93 -21.19 -6.14 -8.19
N PRO A 94 -21.76 -6.14 -9.41
CA PRO A 94 -22.10 -7.37 -10.15
C PRO A 94 -20.89 -8.26 -10.48
N ASP A 95 -19.68 -7.70 -10.47
CA ASP A 95 -18.42 -8.43 -10.70
C ASP A 95 -17.89 -9.12 -9.43
N GLY A 96 -18.61 -9.02 -8.30
CA GLY A 96 -18.22 -9.56 -7.01
C GLY A 96 -17.26 -8.68 -6.20
N THR A 97 -16.84 -7.53 -6.76
CA THR A 97 -16.06 -6.54 -6.00
C THR A 97 -16.97 -5.70 -5.11
N ARG A 98 -16.37 -5.00 -4.15
CA ARG A 98 -17.07 -4.13 -3.21
C ARG A 98 -16.62 -2.69 -3.42
N ILE A 99 -17.45 -1.72 -3.04
CA ILE A 99 -17.14 -0.28 -3.02
C ILE A 99 -17.61 0.35 -1.72
N ALA A 100 -16.96 1.44 -1.31
CA ALA A 100 -17.42 2.29 -0.22
C ALA A 100 -18.21 3.47 -0.79
N VAL A 101 -19.40 3.70 -0.26
CA VAL A 101 -20.31 4.79 -0.63
C VAL A 101 -20.51 5.67 0.60
N PRO A 102 -19.92 6.89 0.65
CA PRO A 102 -20.19 7.82 1.73
C PRO A 102 -21.61 8.38 1.63
N GLU A 103 -22.34 8.44 2.74
CA GLU A 103 -23.62 9.15 2.82
C GLU A 103 -23.43 10.65 2.55
N TYR A 104 -22.33 11.22 3.04
CA TYR A 104 -21.96 12.63 2.85
C TYR A 104 -20.58 12.76 2.20
N SER A 105 -20.56 12.92 0.88
CA SER A 105 -19.33 13.19 0.12
C SER A 105 -18.77 14.56 0.49
N LYS A 106 -17.46 14.63 0.76
CA LYS A 106 -16.72 15.89 0.99
C LYS A 106 -15.55 16.08 0.02
N VAL A 107 -15.33 15.13 -0.89
CA VAL A 107 -14.45 15.28 -2.05
C VAL A 107 -15.09 16.14 -3.12
#